data_AF-A0A7U9QX24-F1
#
_entry.id   AF-A0A7U9QX24-F1
#
_cell.length_a   1.000
_cell.length_b   1.000
_cell.length_c   1.000
_cell.angle_alpha   90.00
_cell.angle_beta   90.00
_cell.angle_gamma   90.00
#
_symmetry.space_group_name_H-M   'P 1'
#
loop_
_entity.id
_entity.type
_entity.pdbx_description
1 polymer ?
#
loop_
_entity_poly.entity_id
_entity_poly.type
_entity_poly.pdbx_seq_one_letter_code
_entity_poly.pdbx_strand_id
1 'polypeptide(L)'
;MKYEIAKKENIEQIYQLVQNTINAIYPLYYPQGVVEFFCGLHSKENIATDIENGFVRVLLSGDCLVGTGSCKENHISRLFVASDFQKKGYGSYIMQCLEKEISLNSTIIYLDASLAAACFYEHRGYKTLKHEELFINGNARLAYEVMEKRIAVPNTDIFYDGKYFIPKMNTENGEVDNQTLFLYHQNENILWADYYGGGIKKGSIVGTVALNGEIDFYYQHINLSDQIRIGKCHSVPQILSDGRIELSEQWQWLNGDKSKGSSIVIEKTTDEK
;
A
#
# COMPACT_ATOMS: atom_id res chain seq x y z
N MET A 1 -15.27 -0.35 6.04
CA MET A 1 -14.48 0.53 6.94
C MET A 1 -14.39 1.90 6.29
N LYS A 2 -14.29 2.99 7.06
CA LYS A 2 -14.10 4.35 6.54
C LYS A 2 -12.87 4.98 7.18
N TYR A 3 -11.98 5.51 6.36
CA TYR A 3 -10.76 6.20 6.81
C TYR A 3 -10.88 7.66 6.42
N GLU A 4 -10.79 8.56 7.41
CA GLU A 4 -11.08 9.97 7.21
C GLU A 4 -10.22 10.87 8.09
N ILE A 5 -10.16 12.15 7.72
CA ILE A 5 -9.53 13.22 8.51
C ILE A 5 -10.32 13.39 9.80
N ALA A 6 -9.62 13.34 10.93
CA ALA A 6 -10.22 13.55 12.23
C ALA A 6 -10.73 14.99 12.37
N LYS A 7 -11.88 15.15 13.00
CA LYS A 7 -12.50 16.45 13.28
C LYS A 7 -12.50 16.71 14.79
N LYS A 8 -12.84 17.94 15.19
CA LYS A 8 -12.89 18.35 16.61
C LYS A 8 -13.83 17.47 17.43
N GLU A 9 -14.90 16.97 16.83
CA GLU A 9 -15.86 16.09 17.51
C GLU A 9 -15.24 14.72 17.85
N ASN A 10 -14.16 14.31 17.17
CA ASN A 10 -13.49 13.03 17.43
C ASN A 10 -12.48 13.09 18.59
N ILE A 11 -12.13 14.29 19.12
CA ILE A 11 -11.07 14.46 20.13
C ILE A 11 -11.25 13.51 21.31
N GLU A 12 -12.46 13.48 21.89
CA GLU A 12 -12.72 12.67 23.08
C GLU A 12 -12.58 11.17 22.79
N GLN A 13 -13.14 10.70 21.67
CA GLN A 13 -13.08 9.28 21.31
C GLN A 13 -11.65 8.82 21.00
N ILE A 14 -10.87 9.66 20.31
CA ILE A 14 -9.46 9.39 20.01
C ILE A 14 -8.65 9.35 21.31
N TYR A 15 -8.85 10.34 22.18
CA TYR A 15 -8.18 10.39 23.48
C TYR A 15 -8.45 9.12 24.29
N GLN A 16 -9.72 8.73 24.44
CA GLN A 16 -10.08 7.52 25.17
C GLN A 16 -9.48 6.26 24.55
N LEU A 17 -9.54 6.10 23.22
CA LEU A 17 -8.93 4.96 22.53
C LEU A 17 -7.43 4.88 22.82
N VAL A 18 -6.72 6.00 22.69
CA VAL A 18 -5.26 6.04 22.86
C VAL A 18 -4.89 5.74 24.32
N GLN A 19 -5.54 6.41 25.28
CA GLN A 19 -5.28 6.20 26.71
C GLN A 19 -5.59 4.76 27.13
N ASN A 20 -6.72 4.20 26.69
CA ASN A 20 -7.07 2.82 27.00
C ASN A 20 -6.05 1.84 26.42
N THR A 21 -5.58 2.08 25.19
CA THR A 21 -4.60 1.21 24.54
C THR A 21 -3.24 1.28 25.23
N ILE A 22 -2.78 2.48 25.60
CA ILE A 22 -1.52 2.66 26.35
C ILE A 22 -1.61 1.95 27.69
N ASN A 23 -2.65 2.22 28.49
CA ASN A 23 -2.80 1.64 29.82
C ASN A 23 -3.01 0.11 29.80
N ALA A 24 -3.53 -0.45 28.71
CA ALA A 24 -3.69 -1.89 28.59
C ALA A 24 -2.40 -2.62 28.16
N ILE A 25 -1.61 -2.02 27.27
CA ILE A 25 -0.48 -2.71 26.61
C ILE A 25 0.87 -2.31 27.20
N TYR A 26 1.09 -1.02 27.47
CA TYR A 26 2.42 -0.50 27.79
C TYR A 26 2.96 -0.94 29.15
N PRO A 27 2.13 -1.20 30.19
CA PRO A 27 2.61 -1.79 31.44
C PRO A 27 3.29 -3.17 31.30
N LEU A 28 3.08 -3.87 30.18
CA LEU A 28 3.76 -5.14 29.90
C LEU A 28 5.22 -4.95 29.46
N TYR A 29 5.58 -3.75 29.02
CA TYR A 29 6.90 -3.41 28.46
C TYR A 29 7.65 -2.39 29.29
N TYR A 30 6.94 -1.57 30.07
CA TYR A 30 7.48 -0.36 30.66
C TYR A 30 7.09 -0.16 32.12
N PRO A 31 7.96 0.44 32.94
CA PRO A 31 7.60 0.88 34.28
C PRO A 31 6.59 2.02 34.23
N GLN A 32 5.83 2.19 35.31
CA GLN A 32 4.72 3.14 35.42
C GLN A 32 5.07 4.57 34.96
N GLY A 33 6.24 5.10 35.35
CA GLY A 33 6.65 6.46 34.96
C GLY A 33 6.80 6.64 33.43
N VAL A 34 7.17 5.60 32.70
CA VAL A 34 7.24 5.62 31.23
C VAL A 34 5.84 5.50 30.62
N VAL A 35 4.94 4.71 31.22
CA VAL A 35 3.54 4.63 30.81
C VAL A 35 2.86 6.00 30.95
N GLU A 36 3.07 6.68 32.08
CA GLU A 36 2.59 8.05 32.33
C GLU A 36 3.16 9.05 31.32
N PHE A 37 4.43 8.92 30.96
CA PHE A 37 5.03 9.73 29.90
C PHE A 37 4.30 9.54 28.56
N PHE A 38 4.00 8.32 28.13
CA PHE A 38 3.24 8.08 26.89
C PHE A 38 1.80 8.62 26.98
N CYS A 39 1.14 8.46 28.13
CA CYS A 39 -0.18 9.05 28.37
C CYS A 39 -0.15 10.58 28.25
N GLY A 40 0.89 11.23 28.80
CA GLY A 40 1.10 12.68 28.71
C GLY A 40 1.50 13.16 27.31
N LEU A 41 2.36 12.42 26.60
CA LEU A 41 2.71 12.67 25.21
C LEU A 41 1.46 12.68 24.32
N HIS A 42 0.53 11.78 24.61
CA HIS A 42 -0.75 11.64 23.94
C HIS A 42 -1.91 12.27 24.73
N SER A 43 -1.67 13.43 25.36
CA SER A 43 -2.70 14.21 26.04
C SER A 43 -3.80 14.67 25.09
N LYS A 44 -4.94 15.06 25.68
CA LYS A 44 -6.09 15.57 24.94
C LYS A 44 -5.75 16.86 24.20
N GLU A 45 -4.93 17.71 24.81
CA GLU A 45 -4.44 18.98 24.25
C GLU A 45 -3.54 18.74 23.02
N ASN A 46 -2.62 17.78 23.10
CA ASN A 46 -1.75 17.43 21.97
C ASN A 46 -2.57 16.84 20.83
N ILE A 47 -3.53 15.94 21.13
CA ILE A 47 -4.45 15.38 20.12
C ILE A 47 -5.27 16.47 19.45
N ALA A 48 -5.82 17.42 20.22
CA ALA A 48 -6.59 18.54 19.67
C ALA A 48 -5.72 19.40 18.74
N THR A 49 -4.48 19.70 19.16
CA THR A 49 -3.51 20.46 18.35
C THR A 49 -3.17 19.71 17.06
N ASP A 50 -2.93 18.39 17.11
CA ASP A 50 -2.65 17.58 15.93
C ASP A 50 -3.86 17.57 14.96
N ILE A 51 -5.09 17.53 15.48
CA ILE A 51 -6.32 17.60 14.69
C ILE A 51 -6.48 18.95 14.01
N GLU A 52 -6.24 20.05 14.74
CA GLU A 52 -6.34 21.40 14.17
C GLU A 52 -5.33 21.64 13.05
N ASN A 53 -4.15 21.03 13.14
CA ASN A 53 -3.15 21.05 12.08
C ASN A 53 -3.43 20.04 10.94
N GLY A 54 -4.50 19.24 11.03
CA GLY A 54 -4.89 18.27 10.01
C GLY A 54 -4.04 17.01 9.95
N PHE A 55 -3.26 16.71 11.00
CA PHE A 55 -2.31 15.58 11.03
C PHE A 55 -2.96 14.25 11.42
N VAL A 56 -4.18 14.26 11.94
CA VAL A 56 -4.82 13.07 12.52
C VAL A 56 -5.84 12.46 11.57
N ARG A 57 -5.88 11.14 11.57
CA ARG A 57 -6.78 10.29 10.80
C ARG A 57 -7.46 9.32 11.75
N VAL A 58 -8.69 8.96 11.42
CA VAL A 58 -9.47 7.95 12.15
C VAL A 58 -9.92 6.86 11.21
N LEU A 59 -9.99 5.64 11.76
CA LEU A 59 -10.58 4.49 11.10
C LEU A 59 -11.88 4.11 11.81
N LEU A 60 -12.97 4.12 11.07
CA LEU A 60 -14.31 3.76 11.51
C LEU A 60 -14.72 2.41 10.94
N SER A 61 -15.32 1.57 11.79
CA SER A 61 -16.02 0.34 11.39
C SER A 61 -17.48 0.47 11.79
N GLY A 62 -18.36 0.76 10.82
CA GLY A 62 -19.68 1.30 11.12
C GLY A 62 -19.54 2.70 11.73
N ASP A 63 -20.22 2.95 12.85
CA ASP A 63 -20.12 4.20 13.62
C ASP A 63 -19.08 4.12 14.75
N CYS A 64 -18.32 3.03 14.84
CA CYS A 64 -17.34 2.82 15.90
C CYS A 64 -15.93 3.22 15.44
N LEU A 65 -15.27 4.08 16.21
CA LEU A 65 -13.86 4.43 16.05
C LEU A 65 -12.99 3.27 16.55
N VAL A 66 -12.38 2.56 15.60
CA VAL A 66 -11.58 1.35 15.88
C VAL A 66 -10.08 1.61 15.89
N GLY A 67 -9.63 2.74 15.32
CA GLY A 67 -8.23 3.13 15.38
C GLY A 67 -7.98 4.56 14.92
N THR A 68 -6.76 5.01 15.17
CA THR A 68 -6.28 6.35 14.80
C THR A 68 -4.83 6.28 14.35
N GLY A 69 -4.47 7.17 13.43
CA GLY A 69 -3.10 7.40 13.01
C GLY A 69 -2.83 8.90 12.90
N SER A 70 -1.58 9.32 13.07
CA SER A 70 -1.18 10.68 12.71
C SER A 70 0.17 10.74 12.04
N CYS A 71 0.28 11.65 11.08
CA CYS A 71 1.53 11.97 10.41
C CYS A 71 1.67 13.48 10.26
N LYS A 72 2.89 13.98 10.52
CA LYS A 72 3.31 15.33 10.18
C LYS A 72 4.38 15.23 9.10
N GLU A 73 4.12 15.83 7.93
CA GLU A 73 4.97 15.69 6.75
C GLU A 73 5.23 14.20 6.44
N ASN A 74 6.44 13.70 6.63
CA ASN A 74 6.81 12.31 6.43
C ASN A 74 7.08 11.53 7.72
N HIS A 75 6.73 12.08 8.87
CA HIS A 75 6.92 11.46 10.17
C HIS A 75 5.60 10.96 10.76
N ILE A 76 5.46 9.65 10.92
CA ILE A 76 4.31 9.03 11.60
C ILE A 76 4.55 9.09 13.11
N SER A 77 3.66 9.76 13.84
CA SER A 77 3.82 10.05 15.28
C SER A 77 2.82 9.31 16.18
N ARG A 78 1.78 8.70 15.60
CA ARG A 78 0.73 8.01 16.36
C ARG A 78 0.15 6.88 15.52
N LEU A 79 -0.03 5.71 16.13
CA LEU A 79 -0.79 4.61 15.58
C LEU A 79 -1.37 3.78 16.73
N PHE A 80 -2.69 3.81 16.89
CA PHE A 80 -3.36 3.02 17.92
C PHE A 80 -4.62 2.37 17.36
N VAL A 81 -4.86 1.13 17.78
CA VAL A 81 -6.06 0.35 17.45
C VAL A 81 -6.67 -0.13 18.77
N ALA A 82 -7.97 0.06 18.92
CA ALA A 82 -8.71 -0.38 20.10
C ALA A 82 -8.45 -1.87 20.37
N SER A 83 -8.27 -2.23 21.65
CA SER A 83 -7.86 -3.58 22.10
C SER A 83 -8.66 -4.71 21.47
N ASP A 84 -9.99 -4.57 21.43
CA ASP A 84 -10.93 -5.58 20.94
C ASP A 84 -10.85 -5.79 19.41
N PHE A 85 -10.14 -4.91 18.73
CA PHE A 85 -9.95 -4.89 17.29
C PHE A 85 -8.49 -5.13 16.89
N GLN A 86 -7.60 -5.41 17.84
CA GLN A 86 -6.21 -5.74 17.51
C GLN A 86 -6.10 -7.10 16.79
N LYS A 87 -4.99 -7.29 16.06
CA LYS A 87 -4.67 -8.51 15.26
C LYS A 87 -5.69 -8.85 14.16
N LYS A 88 -6.55 -7.90 13.78
CA LYS A 88 -7.54 -8.02 12.69
C LYS A 88 -7.18 -7.20 11.44
N GLY A 89 -5.93 -6.72 11.34
CA GLY A 89 -5.44 -5.97 10.17
C GLY A 89 -5.69 -4.46 10.18
N TYR A 90 -6.47 -3.90 11.12
CA TYR A 90 -6.76 -2.46 11.15
C TYR A 90 -5.50 -1.58 11.27
N GLY A 91 -4.52 -1.96 12.07
CA GLY A 91 -3.26 -1.20 12.19
C GLY A 91 -2.47 -1.19 10.88
N SER A 92 -2.42 -2.33 10.19
CA SER A 92 -1.82 -2.44 8.85
C SER A 92 -2.53 -1.59 7.81
N TYR A 93 -3.86 -1.51 7.88
CA TYR A 93 -4.68 -0.68 7.00
C TYR A 93 -4.44 0.82 7.24
N ILE A 94 -4.45 1.28 8.50
CA ILE A 94 -4.14 2.68 8.84
C ILE A 94 -2.75 3.05 8.32
N MET A 95 -1.75 2.19 8.55
CA MET A 95 -0.40 2.42 8.05
C MET A 95 -0.35 2.49 6.52
N GLN A 96 -1.07 1.63 5.81
CA GLN A 96 -1.12 1.69 4.34
C GLN A 96 -1.69 3.03 3.85
N CYS A 97 -2.73 3.55 4.51
CA CYS A 97 -3.28 4.86 4.20
C CYS A 97 -2.29 5.99 4.47
N LEU A 98 -1.64 6.00 5.65
CA LEU A 98 -0.62 7.00 5.99
C LEU A 98 0.58 6.94 5.04
N GLU A 99 1.08 5.75 4.75
CA GLU A 99 2.18 5.53 3.79
C GLU A 99 1.82 6.10 2.42
N LYS A 100 0.59 5.87 1.94
CA LYS A 100 0.08 6.45 0.68
C LYS A 100 0.02 7.98 0.75
N GLU A 101 -0.51 8.57 1.82
CA GLU A 101 -0.59 10.03 1.97
C GLU A 101 0.80 10.68 1.96
N ILE A 102 1.75 10.13 2.71
CA ILE A 102 3.13 10.64 2.77
C ILE A 102 3.82 10.48 1.41
N SER A 103 3.54 9.38 0.71
CA SER A 103 4.15 9.07 -0.59
C SER A 103 3.88 10.12 -1.67
N LEU A 104 2.81 10.92 -1.54
CA LEU A 104 2.51 12.01 -2.45
C LEU A 104 3.59 13.11 -2.45
N ASN A 105 4.33 13.26 -1.35
CA ASN A 105 5.29 14.36 -1.17
C ASN A 105 6.68 13.91 -0.72
N SER A 106 6.87 12.63 -0.37
CA SER A 106 8.15 12.12 0.17
C SER A 106 8.42 10.68 -0.25
N THR A 107 9.70 10.36 -0.47
CA THR A 107 10.22 9.01 -0.73
C THR A 107 10.62 8.24 0.53
N ILE A 108 10.61 8.90 1.68
CA ILE A 108 11.08 8.32 2.95
C ILE A 108 10.06 8.65 4.03
N ILE A 109 9.67 7.63 4.80
CA ILE A 109 8.82 7.75 5.98
C ILE A 109 9.65 7.45 7.22
N TYR A 110 9.53 8.29 8.23
CA TYR A 110 10.14 8.09 9.54
C TYR A 110 9.09 7.82 10.61
N LEU A 111 9.48 7.09 11.65
CA LEU A 111 8.71 6.93 12.87
C LEU A 111 9.62 6.63 14.06
N ASP A 112 9.12 6.96 15.25
CA ASP A 112 9.69 6.56 16.52
C ASP A 112 8.87 5.39 17.08
N ALA A 113 9.45 4.19 17.07
CA ALA A 113 8.82 2.97 17.50
C ALA A 113 9.05 2.70 18.99
N SER A 114 7.95 2.56 19.74
CA SER A 114 7.99 1.94 21.06
C SER A 114 8.35 0.45 20.93
N LEU A 115 8.92 -0.12 21.99
CA LEU A 115 9.23 -1.55 22.10
C LEU A 115 7.98 -2.42 21.86
N ALA A 116 6.80 -1.94 22.26
CA ALA A 116 5.53 -2.62 22.02
C ALA A 116 5.16 -2.70 20.53
N ALA A 117 5.69 -1.81 19.68
CA ALA A 117 5.34 -1.68 18.27
C ALA A 117 6.49 -1.93 17.29
N ALA A 118 7.74 -2.03 17.75
CA ALA A 118 8.92 -2.22 16.90
C ALA A 118 8.76 -3.38 15.91
N CYS A 119 8.44 -4.59 16.40
CA CYS A 119 8.22 -5.75 15.54
C CYS A 119 7.06 -5.56 14.54
N PHE A 120 6.03 -4.77 14.87
CA PHE A 120 4.96 -4.48 13.92
C PHE A 120 5.50 -3.67 12.73
N TYR A 121 6.34 -2.67 12.97
CA TYR A 121 6.93 -1.86 11.92
C TYR A 121 7.99 -2.62 11.10
N GLU A 122 8.81 -3.47 11.75
CA GLU A 122 9.76 -4.35 11.04
C GLU A 122 9.05 -5.25 10.02
N HIS A 123 7.95 -5.91 10.41
CA HIS A 123 7.15 -6.73 9.49
C HIS A 123 6.55 -5.94 8.31
N ARG A 124 6.44 -4.61 8.43
CA ARG A 124 5.99 -3.70 7.36
C ARG A 124 7.13 -3.17 6.50
N GLY A 125 8.36 -3.62 6.73
CA GLY A 125 9.54 -3.25 5.98
C GLY A 125 10.23 -1.96 6.45
N TYR A 126 9.86 -1.44 7.63
CA TYR A 126 10.66 -0.40 8.28
C TYR A 126 11.97 -1.00 8.80
N LYS A 127 13.03 -0.22 8.76
CA LYS A 127 14.37 -0.58 9.24
C LYS A 127 14.81 0.39 10.32
N THR A 128 15.35 -0.14 11.40
CA THR A 128 15.92 0.64 12.49
C THR A 128 17.15 1.39 11.99
N LEU A 129 17.12 2.72 12.08
CA LEU A 129 18.23 3.60 11.74
C LEU A 129 19.16 3.77 12.95
N LYS A 130 18.58 3.99 14.13
CA LYS A 130 19.29 4.14 15.40
C LYS A 130 18.36 3.88 16.59
N HIS A 131 18.95 3.71 17.76
CA HIS A 131 18.26 3.63 19.04
C HIS A 131 18.50 4.94 19.80
N GLU A 132 17.46 5.45 20.45
CA GLU A 132 17.51 6.65 21.28
C GLU A 132 17.02 6.33 22.69
N GLU A 133 17.46 7.12 23.67
CA GLU A 133 17.08 6.98 25.07
C GLU A 133 16.59 8.30 25.65
N LEU A 134 15.46 8.26 26.36
CA LEU A 134 14.97 9.38 27.17
C LEU A 134 15.03 9.03 28.66
N PHE A 135 15.53 9.96 29.46
CA PHE A 135 15.43 9.88 30.92
C PHE A 135 14.09 10.44 31.38
N ILE A 136 13.26 9.57 31.95
CA ILE A 136 11.93 9.91 32.44
C ILE A 136 11.97 10.05 33.96
N ASN A 137 11.68 11.28 34.43
CA ASN A 137 11.55 11.63 35.85
C ASN A 137 12.71 11.14 36.75
N GLY A 138 13.92 11.05 36.21
CA GLY A 138 15.14 10.64 36.92
C GLY A 138 15.23 9.15 37.31
N ASN A 139 14.16 8.37 37.18
CA ASN A 139 14.07 7.01 37.72
C ASN A 139 13.80 5.92 36.67
N ALA A 140 13.53 6.31 35.42
CA ALA A 140 13.33 5.36 34.34
C ALA A 140 14.02 5.84 33.05
N ARG A 141 14.42 4.87 32.21
CA ARG A 141 14.88 5.13 30.84
C ARG A 141 13.88 4.54 29.86
N LEU A 142 13.48 5.33 28.88
CA LEU A 142 12.71 4.87 27.74
C LEU A 142 13.67 4.72 26.56
N ALA A 143 13.94 3.49 26.16
CA ALA A 143 14.59 3.19 24.88
C ALA A 143 13.53 3.05 23.78
N TYR A 144 13.80 3.66 22.63
CA TYR A 144 12.93 3.57 21.45
C TYR A 144 13.77 3.55 20.17
N GLU A 145 13.16 3.02 19.11
CA GLU A 145 13.82 2.86 17.81
C GLU A 145 13.37 3.96 16.86
N VAL A 146 14.34 4.67 16.26
CA VAL A 146 14.06 5.54 15.12
C VAL A 146 14.13 4.68 13.87
N MET A 147 13.01 4.51 13.18
CA MET A 147 12.90 3.63 12.02
C MET A 147 12.56 4.41 10.76
N GLU A 148 13.05 3.93 9.62
CA GLU A 148 12.72 4.47 8.31
C GLU A 148 12.18 3.40 7.36
N LYS A 149 11.33 3.82 6.42
CA LYS A 149 10.95 3.03 5.26
C LYS A 149 11.05 3.90 4.02
N ARG A 150 11.81 3.44 3.04
CA ARG A 150 11.80 4.06 1.70
C ARG A 150 10.60 3.53 0.92
N ILE A 151 9.85 4.46 0.37
CA ILE A 151 8.67 4.20 -0.45
C ILE A 151 8.89 4.83 -1.82
N ALA A 152 8.48 4.12 -2.86
CA ALA A 152 8.41 4.72 -4.19
C ALA A 152 7.29 5.77 -4.18
N VAL A 153 7.55 6.99 -4.65
CA VAL A 153 6.51 8.00 -4.88
C VAL A 153 5.56 7.42 -5.94
N PRO A 154 4.25 7.28 -5.67
CA PRO A 154 3.29 7.01 -6.71
C PRO A 154 3.28 8.24 -7.62
N ASN A 155 3.89 8.11 -8.79
CA ASN A 155 3.82 9.13 -9.81
C ASN A 155 2.53 9.00 -10.65
N THR A 156 1.54 8.19 -10.21
CA THR A 156 0.40 7.83 -11.05
C THR A 156 -0.87 7.50 -10.25
N ASP A 157 -2.01 8.02 -10.71
CA ASP A 157 -3.38 7.62 -10.31
C ASP A 157 -3.90 6.42 -11.13
N ILE A 158 -3.01 5.55 -11.60
CA ILE A 158 -3.37 4.50 -12.57
C ILE A 158 -4.16 3.38 -11.88
N PHE A 159 -5.33 3.10 -12.44
CA PHE A 159 -6.23 2.03 -12.01
C PHE A 159 -6.66 1.21 -13.23
N TYR A 160 -6.51 -0.11 -13.14
CA TYR A 160 -6.67 -1.02 -14.28
C TYR A 160 -8.03 -1.73 -14.35
N ASP A 161 -8.82 -1.73 -13.27
CA ASP A 161 -10.07 -2.49 -13.22
C ASP A 161 -11.07 -2.03 -14.30
N GLY A 162 -11.63 -2.99 -15.02
CA GLY A 162 -12.61 -2.74 -16.07
C GLY A 162 -12.04 -2.17 -17.37
N LYS A 163 -10.72 -2.02 -17.48
CA LYS A 163 -10.06 -1.55 -18.71
C LYS A 163 -9.79 -2.70 -19.69
N TYR A 164 -9.82 -2.35 -20.97
CA TYR A 164 -9.48 -3.25 -22.06
C TYR A 164 -8.16 -2.84 -22.67
N PHE A 165 -7.31 -3.81 -23.01
CA PHE A 165 -6.05 -3.55 -23.72
C PHE A 165 -5.97 -4.37 -25.00
N ILE A 166 -5.31 -3.80 -26.02
CA ILE A 166 -5.00 -4.46 -27.29
C ILE A 166 -3.51 -4.31 -27.61
N PRO A 167 -2.86 -5.33 -28.22
CA PRO A 167 -1.50 -5.21 -28.70
C PRO A 167 -1.36 -4.19 -29.83
N LYS A 168 -0.42 -3.26 -29.66
CA LYS A 168 0.01 -2.27 -30.67
C LYS A 168 1.28 -2.73 -31.37
N MET A 169 2.22 -3.29 -30.61
CA MET A 169 3.47 -3.85 -31.13
C MET A 169 3.85 -5.10 -30.34
N ASN A 170 4.49 -6.05 -31.03
CA ASN A 170 5.08 -7.23 -30.40
C ASN A 170 6.34 -7.65 -31.16
N THR A 171 7.24 -8.31 -30.46
CA THR A 171 8.40 -8.98 -31.07
C THR A 171 7.95 -10.25 -31.80
N GLU A 172 8.67 -10.69 -32.84
CA GLU A 172 8.24 -11.79 -33.74
C GLU A 172 7.98 -13.13 -33.04
N ASN A 173 8.58 -13.35 -31.87
CA ASN A 173 8.43 -14.55 -31.04
C ASN A 173 7.26 -14.45 -30.02
N GLY A 174 6.51 -13.35 -30.03
CA GLY A 174 5.27 -13.19 -29.28
C GLY A 174 4.08 -13.80 -30.02
N GLU A 175 3.12 -14.37 -29.27
CA GLU A 175 1.95 -15.06 -29.87
C GLU A 175 0.67 -14.21 -29.89
N VAL A 176 0.71 -12.96 -29.40
CA VAL A 176 -0.45 -12.06 -29.35
C VAL A 176 -0.36 -10.99 -30.43
N ASP A 177 -1.51 -10.64 -31.00
CA ASP A 177 -1.68 -9.69 -32.11
C ASP A 177 -2.82 -8.68 -31.82
N ASN A 178 -3.09 -7.78 -32.77
CA ASN A 178 -4.11 -6.73 -32.61
C ASN A 178 -5.57 -7.26 -32.53
N GLN A 179 -5.79 -8.56 -32.71
CA GLN A 179 -7.09 -9.20 -32.50
C GLN A 179 -7.22 -9.79 -31.08
N THR A 180 -6.13 -9.82 -30.33
CA THR A 180 -6.12 -10.28 -28.93
C THR A 180 -6.63 -9.16 -28.04
N LEU A 181 -7.65 -9.46 -27.23
CA LEU A 181 -8.25 -8.53 -26.28
C LEU A 181 -7.96 -9.00 -24.86
N PHE A 182 -7.47 -8.09 -24.02
CA PHE A 182 -7.25 -8.33 -22.60
C PHE A 182 -8.27 -7.55 -21.78
N LEU A 183 -8.94 -8.22 -20.85
CA LEU A 183 -9.86 -7.61 -19.90
C LEU A 183 -9.23 -7.60 -18.51
N TYR A 184 -8.83 -6.43 -18.04
CA TYR A 184 -8.13 -6.27 -16.77
C TYR A 184 -9.11 -6.09 -15.62
N HIS A 185 -8.76 -6.71 -14.49
CA HIS A 185 -9.43 -6.57 -13.22
C HIS A 185 -8.42 -6.26 -12.13
N GLN A 186 -8.80 -5.38 -11.20
CA GLN A 186 -7.93 -4.99 -10.11
C GLN A 186 -8.71 -4.85 -8.80
N ASN A 187 -8.13 -5.38 -7.72
CA ASN A 187 -8.54 -5.08 -6.36
C ASN A 187 -7.31 -4.83 -5.49
N GLU A 188 -7.23 -3.65 -4.88
CA GLU A 188 -6.02 -3.16 -4.20
C GLU A 188 -4.78 -3.26 -5.11
N ASN A 189 -3.76 -4.01 -4.69
CA ASN A 189 -2.54 -4.25 -5.47
C ASN A 189 -2.60 -5.55 -6.28
N ILE A 190 -3.70 -6.30 -6.27
CA ILE A 190 -3.84 -7.57 -7.00
C ILE A 190 -4.46 -7.27 -8.36
N LEU A 191 -3.83 -7.81 -9.42
CA LEU A 191 -4.29 -7.71 -10.80
C LEU A 191 -4.54 -9.11 -11.37
N TRP A 192 -5.64 -9.28 -12.10
CA TRP A 192 -5.86 -10.44 -12.95
C TRP A 192 -6.53 -10.04 -14.26
N ALA A 193 -6.39 -10.87 -15.29
CA ALA A 193 -7.06 -10.65 -16.56
C ALA A 193 -7.40 -11.97 -17.25
N ASP A 194 -8.47 -11.96 -18.05
CA ASP A 194 -8.72 -12.96 -19.08
C ASP A 194 -8.39 -12.33 -20.45
N TYR A 195 -7.83 -13.13 -21.36
CA TYR A 195 -7.57 -12.68 -22.73
C TYR A 195 -7.85 -13.77 -23.77
N TYR A 196 -8.23 -13.34 -24.97
CA TYR A 196 -8.60 -14.22 -26.09
C TYR A 196 -8.56 -13.44 -27.41
N GLY A 197 -8.63 -14.15 -28.53
CA GLY A 197 -8.62 -13.56 -29.88
C GLY A 197 -7.30 -13.75 -30.61
N GLY A 198 -7.30 -13.54 -31.93
CA GLY A 198 -6.15 -13.84 -32.78
C GLY A 198 -5.72 -15.31 -32.67
N GLY A 199 -4.44 -15.53 -32.34
CA GLY A 199 -3.85 -16.85 -32.11
C GLY A 199 -4.22 -17.54 -30.78
N ILE A 200 -5.02 -16.90 -29.93
CA ILE A 200 -5.26 -17.35 -28.54
C ILE A 200 -6.69 -17.86 -28.34
N LYS A 201 -6.83 -19.13 -27.93
CA LYS A 201 -8.13 -19.73 -27.57
C LYS A 201 -8.63 -19.22 -26.21
N LYS A 202 -7.74 -19.25 -25.21
CA LYS A 202 -8.01 -18.77 -23.84
C LYS A 202 -6.69 -18.49 -23.14
N GLY A 203 -6.58 -17.32 -22.54
CA GLY A 203 -5.45 -16.89 -21.73
C GLY A 203 -5.88 -16.25 -20.42
N SER A 204 -4.99 -16.27 -19.43
CA SER A 204 -5.19 -15.65 -18.13
C SER A 204 -3.90 -15.05 -17.59
N ILE A 205 -4.04 -13.95 -16.85
CA ILE A 205 -2.97 -13.19 -16.18
C ILE A 205 -3.28 -13.15 -14.68
N VAL A 206 -2.24 -13.24 -13.85
CA VAL A 206 -2.28 -12.90 -12.42
C VAL A 206 -0.99 -12.21 -12.01
N GLY A 207 -1.10 -11.11 -11.26
CA GLY A 207 0.05 -10.31 -10.88
C GLY A 207 -0.27 -9.27 -9.81
N THR A 208 0.66 -8.34 -9.66
CA THR A 208 0.57 -7.24 -8.70
C THR A 208 0.86 -5.90 -9.34
N VAL A 209 0.16 -4.87 -8.88
CA VAL A 209 0.38 -3.47 -9.27
C VAL A 209 1.19 -2.77 -8.19
N ALA A 210 2.32 -2.19 -8.57
CA ALA A 210 3.14 -1.33 -7.72
C ALA A 210 2.49 0.06 -7.57
N LEU A 211 2.93 0.83 -6.58
CA LEU A 211 2.38 2.17 -6.32
C LEU A 211 2.58 3.16 -7.49
N ASN A 212 3.61 2.97 -8.30
CA ASN A 212 3.87 3.76 -9.52
C ASN A 212 3.11 3.22 -10.75
N GLY A 213 2.16 2.30 -10.57
CA GLY A 213 1.37 1.70 -11.65
C GLY A 213 2.07 0.56 -12.39
N GLU A 214 3.36 0.30 -12.16
CA GLU A 214 4.03 -0.85 -12.80
C GLU A 214 3.36 -2.17 -12.42
N ILE A 215 3.33 -3.10 -13.35
CA ILE A 215 2.70 -4.41 -13.17
C ILE A 215 3.75 -5.50 -13.35
N ASP A 216 3.89 -6.34 -12.34
CA ASP A 216 4.59 -7.62 -12.45
C ASP A 216 3.55 -8.74 -12.47
N PHE A 217 3.56 -9.56 -13.51
CA PHE A 217 2.57 -10.62 -13.66
C PHE A 217 3.11 -11.89 -14.29
N TYR A 218 2.39 -12.98 -14.04
CA TYR A 218 2.52 -14.26 -14.72
C TYR A 218 1.31 -14.47 -15.61
N TYR A 219 1.52 -15.10 -16.75
CA TYR A 219 0.48 -15.35 -17.72
C TYR A 219 0.57 -16.77 -18.28
N GLN A 220 -0.56 -17.29 -18.72
CA GLN A 220 -0.67 -18.58 -19.37
C GLN A 220 -1.79 -18.59 -20.42
N HIS A 221 -1.60 -19.32 -21.51
CA HIS A 221 -2.66 -19.52 -22.50
C HIS A 221 -2.57 -20.85 -23.25
N ILE A 222 -3.65 -21.16 -23.95
CA ILE A 222 -3.73 -22.20 -24.98
C ILE A 222 -3.84 -21.52 -26.34
N ASN A 223 -2.89 -21.79 -27.23
CA ASN A 223 -2.91 -21.27 -28.61
C ASN A 223 -3.78 -22.12 -29.55
N LEU A 224 -3.92 -21.71 -30.82
CA LEU A 224 -4.73 -22.44 -31.80
C LEU A 224 -4.28 -23.90 -32.04
N SER A 225 -3.01 -24.20 -31.77
CA SER A 225 -2.40 -25.53 -31.89
C SER A 225 -2.52 -26.39 -30.62
N ASP A 226 -3.34 -25.99 -29.65
CA ASP A 226 -3.54 -26.68 -28.36
C ASP A 226 -2.28 -26.76 -27.48
N GLN A 227 -1.31 -25.88 -27.71
CA GLN A 227 -0.10 -25.80 -26.89
C GLN A 227 -0.33 -24.86 -25.71
N ILE A 228 0.09 -25.29 -24.53
CA ILE A 228 0.12 -24.46 -23.32
C ILE A 228 1.39 -23.63 -23.32
N ARG A 229 1.25 -22.31 -23.19
CA ARG A 229 2.36 -21.37 -23.03
C ARG A 229 2.24 -20.69 -21.67
N ILE A 230 3.39 -20.46 -21.02
CA ILE A 230 3.47 -19.85 -19.69
C ILE A 230 4.62 -18.85 -19.70
N GLY A 231 4.40 -17.67 -19.16
CA GLY A 231 5.42 -16.63 -19.09
C GLY A 231 5.30 -15.74 -17.87
N LYS A 232 6.26 -14.83 -17.75
CA LYS A 232 6.25 -13.71 -16.82
C LYS A 232 6.49 -12.41 -17.57
N CYS A 233 5.97 -11.32 -17.06
CA CYS A 233 6.08 -10.01 -17.68
C CYS A 233 6.24 -8.92 -16.63
N HIS A 234 7.07 -7.95 -16.96
CA HIS A 234 7.14 -6.66 -16.29
C HIS A 234 6.59 -5.59 -17.24
N SER A 235 5.63 -4.80 -16.78
CA SER A 235 4.88 -3.84 -17.60
C SER A 235 4.92 -2.45 -16.98
N VAL A 236 5.38 -1.47 -17.75
CA VAL A 236 5.58 -0.09 -17.32
C VAL A 236 4.55 0.81 -17.99
N PRO A 237 3.71 1.53 -17.23
CA PRO A 237 2.69 2.37 -17.83
C PRO A 237 3.17 3.76 -18.22
N GLN A 238 2.52 4.31 -19.24
CA GLN A 238 2.58 5.71 -19.64
C GLN A 238 1.16 6.22 -19.93
N ILE A 239 0.79 7.35 -19.34
CA ILE A 239 -0.45 8.06 -19.71
C ILE A 239 -0.19 8.88 -20.97
N LEU A 240 -0.98 8.65 -22.01
CA LEU A 240 -0.93 9.38 -23.26
C LEU A 240 -1.68 10.73 -23.15
N SER A 241 -1.45 11.63 -24.10
CA SER A 241 -2.08 12.96 -24.12
C SER A 241 -3.61 12.92 -24.21
N ASP A 242 -4.17 11.81 -24.70
CA ASP A 242 -5.62 11.57 -24.80
C ASP A 242 -6.21 10.88 -23.55
N GLY A 243 -5.39 10.64 -22.51
CA GLY A 243 -5.80 10.01 -21.25
C GLY A 243 -5.76 8.48 -21.25
N ARG A 244 -5.46 7.83 -22.38
CA ARG A 244 -5.29 6.38 -22.45
C ARG A 244 -4.00 5.92 -21.77
N ILE A 245 -4.02 4.69 -21.28
CA ILE A 245 -2.82 4.02 -20.76
C ILE A 245 -2.14 3.24 -21.90
N GLU A 246 -0.86 3.49 -22.11
CA GLU A 246 0.04 2.62 -22.89
C GLU A 246 0.93 1.85 -21.92
N LEU A 247 1.14 0.55 -22.16
CA LEU A 247 1.93 -0.35 -21.34
C LEU A 247 3.11 -0.86 -22.17
N SER A 248 4.33 -0.55 -21.73
CA SER A 248 5.57 -1.07 -22.30
C SER A 248 6.00 -2.33 -21.55
N GLU A 249 6.08 -3.45 -22.25
CA GLU A 249 6.21 -4.77 -21.65
C GLU A 249 7.54 -5.43 -21.98
N GLN A 250 8.13 -6.10 -20.99
CA GLN A 250 9.27 -6.99 -21.12
C GLN A 250 8.86 -8.36 -20.60
N TRP A 251 8.77 -9.34 -21.50
CA TRP A 251 8.26 -10.67 -21.18
C TRP A 251 9.32 -11.76 -21.38
N GLN A 252 9.10 -12.89 -20.70
CA GLN A 252 9.90 -14.09 -20.82
C GLN A 252 9.02 -15.34 -20.77
N TRP A 253 9.18 -16.23 -21.74
CA TRP A 253 8.61 -17.57 -21.66
C TRP A 253 9.27 -18.39 -20.54
N LEU A 254 8.47 -19.10 -19.77
CA LEU A 254 8.91 -20.00 -18.70
C LEU A 254 8.94 -21.47 -19.16
N ASN A 255 8.21 -21.78 -20.23
CA ASN A 255 8.24 -23.08 -20.91
C ASN A 255 8.67 -22.93 -22.39
N GLY A 256 8.97 -24.05 -23.05
CA GLY A 256 9.49 -24.03 -24.42
C GLY A 256 10.94 -23.54 -24.50
N ASP A 257 11.21 -22.63 -25.43
CA ASP A 257 12.54 -22.08 -25.72
C ASP A 257 13.04 -21.08 -24.65
N LYS A 258 12.16 -20.65 -23.75
CA LYS A 258 12.40 -19.65 -22.71
C LYS A 258 12.90 -18.30 -23.25
N SER A 259 12.55 -18.00 -24.51
CA SER A 259 12.93 -16.74 -25.14
C SER A 259 12.25 -15.55 -24.46
N LYS A 260 12.80 -14.37 -24.74
CA LYS A 260 12.35 -13.09 -24.19
C LYS A 260 11.93 -12.18 -25.34
N GLY A 261 11.14 -11.18 -25.02
CA GLY A 261 10.72 -10.19 -25.98
C GLY A 261 10.14 -8.96 -25.31
N SER A 262 9.69 -8.04 -26.15
CA SER A 262 9.02 -6.83 -25.73
C SER A 262 7.73 -6.62 -26.51
N SER A 263 6.75 -6.01 -25.87
CA SER A 263 5.46 -5.65 -26.45
C SER A 263 5.04 -4.26 -26.00
N ILE A 264 4.12 -3.66 -26.75
CA ILE A 264 3.37 -2.49 -26.33
C ILE A 264 1.89 -2.84 -26.45
N VAL A 265 1.15 -2.71 -25.36
CA VAL A 265 -0.32 -2.79 -25.36
C VAL A 265 -0.91 -1.43 -24.98
N ILE A 266 -2.06 -1.10 -25.55
CA ILE A 266 -2.71 0.20 -25.36
C ILE A 266 -4.16 0.01 -24.92
N GLU A 267 -4.63 0.90 -24.05
CA GLU A 267 -6.02 0.95 -23.62
C GLU A 267 -6.96 1.13 -24.82
N LYS A 268 -7.97 0.27 -24.92
CA LYS A 268 -9.04 0.39 -25.91
C LYS A 268 -10.19 1.18 -25.33
N THR A 269 -10.56 2.29 -25.97
CA THR A 269 -11.75 3.07 -25.63
C THR A 269 -12.98 2.55 -26.37
N THR A 270 -14.16 2.71 -25.78
CA THR A 270 -15.44 2.22 -26.32
C THR A 270 -15.89 2.87 -27.64
N ASP A 271 -15.19 3.89 -28.13
CA ASP A 271 -15.56 4.64 -29.34
C ASP A 271 -14.87 4.14 -30.63
N GLU A 272 -13.93 3.19 -30.53
CA GLU A 272 -13.28 2.58 -31.70
C GLU A 272 -14.04 1.30 -32.12
N LYS A 273 -14.99 1.49 -33.05
CA LYS A 273 -15.67 0.42 -33.81
C LYS A 273 -14.77 -0.19 -34.88
#